data_AF-A0A7J6UNE9-F1
#
_entry.id   AF-A0A7J6UNE9-F1
#
_cell.length_a   1.000
_cell.length_b   1.000
_cell.length_c   1.000
_cell.angle_alpha   90.00
_cell.angle_beta   90.00
_cell.angle_gamma   90.00
#
_symmetry.space_group_name_H-M   'P 1'
#
loop_
_entity.id
_entity.type
_entity.pdbx_description
1 polymer ?
#
loop_
_entity_poly.entity_id
_entity_poly.type
_entity_poly.pdbx_seq_one_letter_code
_entity_poly.pdbx_strand_id
1 'polypeptide(L)'
;APSRIRVHPFKGFARKEVGGYSIFLRESFQERPSDGSYLGTSTEYNFVESRGIECRVRIEEPIPIDWAKEEVDLKALRFLAVEERLRMIDQSETWFNVIQDKPYMKRMNLNDDLSAWSGWEFLSKTMTKASACVLLRRKYTPPLMDNRQDIIVTVHCPMKIMGKGRFTDDELLTECHIIADSITSMNEKSTVYCDMLQAKVDALMFNSEAYKWLNSRLDVRPSFAVHAKRIVAAVISLLQREGLLQDRKVELLHSIDERLPVNFNLSDMIEDLKWASVEGFGNLLKSGGLGDDDAEYDAIRNAWYSRVSSYVTHCLDGGLLGSSLTLKLILASLCELRSPSVRESISCLLRFILHLRPRDVEKPYQAGDVRHLSGENGSLINYTFNAHVMEVC
;
A
#
# COMPACT_ATOMS: atom_id res chain seq x y z
N ALA A 1 -7.84 3.10 44.81
CA ALA A 1 -7.31 2.64 43.52
C ALA A 1 -5.79 2.83 43.54
N PRO A 2 -4.97 1.81 43.23
CA PRO A 2 -3.53 1.99 43.23
C PRO A 2 -3.15 2.96 42.10
N SER A 3 -2.50 4.05 42.47
CA SER A 3 -1.90 5.01 41.55
C SER A 3 -0.96 4.27 40.61
N ARG A 4 -1.35 4.13 39.34
CA ARG A 4 -0.46 3.66 38.28
C ARG A 4 0.78 4.55 38.32
N ILE A 5 1.92 3.99 38.72
CA ILE A 5 3.23 4.62 38.57
C ILE A 5 3.41 4.84 37.07
N ARG A 6 3.09 6.05 36.59
CA ARG A 6 3.45 6.47 35.24
C ARG A 6 4.95 6.63 35.27
N VAL A 7 5.67 5.63 34.77
CA VAL A 7 7.08 5.80 34.41
C VAL A 7 7.11 6.98 33.46
N HIS A 8 7.65 8.13 33.88
CA HIS A 8 7.86 9.27 33.00
C HIS A 8 8.98 8.87 32.05
N PRO A 9 8.68 8.55 30.78
CA PRO A 9 9.64 7.82 29.96
C PRO A 9 10.85 8.68 29.56
N PHE A 10 10.77 10.01 29.69
CA PHE A 10 11.85 10.93 29.35
C PHE A 10 11.85 12.17 30.25
N LYS A 11 12.90 12.37 31.05
CA LYS A 11 13.07 13.60 31.85
C LYS A 11 13.30 14.80 30.92
N GLY A 12 12.55 15.88 31.11
CA GLY A 12 12.65 17.10 30.28
C GLY A 12 11.80 17.08 29.01
N PHE A 13 10.94 16.07 28.85
CA PHE A 13 9.98 15.97 27.76
C PHE A 13 8.55 15.91 28.29
N ALA A 14 7.65 16.61 27.60
CA ALA A 14 6.22 16.59 27.84
C ALA A 14 5.50 15.82 26.72
N ARG A 15 4.49 15.03 27.09
CA ARG A 15 3.55 14.44 26.14
C ARG A 15 2.60 15.53 25.65
N LYS A 16 2.44 15.67 24.34
CA LYS A 16 1.51 16.59 23.67
C LYS A 16 0.55 15.78 22.79
N GLU A 17 -0.69 16.24 22.67
CA GLU A 17 -1.72 15.60 21.84
C GLU A 17 -1.85 16.35 20.51
N VAL A 18 -1.88 15.61 19.40
CA VAL A 18 -1.93 16.14 18.03
C VAL A 18 -2.81 15.21 17.19
N GLY A 19 -3.98 15.65 16.75
CA GLY A 19 -4.82 14.97 15.75
C GLY A 19 -5.13 13.49 16.07
N GLY A 20 -5.43 13.14 17.32
CA GLY A 20 -5.68 11.76 17.74
C GLY A 20 -4.43 10.92 18.00
N TYR A 21 -3.25 11.55 17.95
CA TYR A 21 -1.96 11.00 18.33
C TYR A 21 -1.40 11.73 19.55
N SER A 22 -0.39 11.13 20.16
CA SER A 22 0.48 11.82 21.10
C SER A 22 1.93 11.75 20.66
N ILE A 23 2.67 12.81 20.99
CA ILE A 23 4.10 12.95 20.75
C ILE A 23 4.82 13.37 22.03
N PHE A 24 6.12 13.11 22.11
CA PHE A 24 7.01 13.69 23.10
C PHE A 24 7.78 14.85 22.48
N LEU A 25 7.71 16.00 23.14
CA LEU A 25 8.44 17.22 22.82
C LEU A 25 9.18 17.70 24.07
N ARG A 26 10.30 18.42 23.92
CA ARG A 26 10.92 19.06 25.09
C ARG A 26 9.95 20.01 25.76
N GLU A 27 10.03 20.10 27.09
CA GLU A 27 9.19 20.98 27.90
C GLU A 27 9.31 22.46 27.52
N SER A 28 10.41 22.85 26.86
CA SER A 28 10.65 24.21 26.37
C SER A 28 9.80 24.59 25.15
N PHE A 29 9.21 23.62 24.44
CA PHE A 29 8.29 23.90 23.34
C PHE A 29 6.91 24.31 23.85
N GLN A 30 6.46 25.48 23.39
CA GLN A 30 5.12 25.98 23.64
C GLN A 30 4.31 25.90 22.36
N GLU A 31 3.05 25.46 22.48
CA GLU A 31 2.13 25.45 21.36
C GLU A 31 1.82 26.89 20.95
N ARG A 32 1.99 27.19 19.66
CA ARG A 32 1.46 28.41 19.07
C ARG A 32 0.11 28.07 18.47
N PRO A 33 -0.94 28.87 18.73
CA PRO A 33 -2.18 28.73 17.98
C PRO A 33 -1.81 28.77 16.50
N SER A 34 -2.11 27.70 15.77
CA SER A 34 -2.07 27.74 14.32
C SER A 34 -3.06 28.83 13.90
N ASP A 35 -2.66 29.75 13.01
CA ASP A 35 -3.51 30.80 12.45
C ASP A 35 -4.59 30.18 11.54
N GLY A 36 -5.45 29.33 12.10
CA GLY A 36 -6.68 28.79 11.50
C GLY A 36 -6.56 28.23 10.08
N SER A 37 -5.37 27.96 9.56
CA SER A 37 -5.20 27.52 8.19
C SER A 37 -5.43 26.02 8.14
N TYR A 38 -6.72 25.65 8.11
CA TYR A 38 -7.14 24.44 7.42
C TYR A 38 -6.57 24.51 5.99
N LEU A 39 -5.36 23.98 5.80
CA LEU A 39 -4.78 23.73 4.48
C LEU A 39 -5.49 22.49 3.93
N GLY A 40 -6.77 22.66 3.60
CA GLY A 40 -7.64 21.61 3.06
C GLY A 40 -7.85 20.44 4.04
N THR A 41 -7.41 19.25 3.64
CA THR A 41 -7.60 17.94 4.28
C THR A 41 -6.49 17.59 5.28
N SER A 42 -5.86 18.57 5.91
CA SER A 42 -4.74 18.32 6.83
C SER A 42 -4.86 19.20 8.07
N THR A 43 -4.44 18.66 9.21
CA THR A 43 -4.36 19.41 10.47
C THR A 43 -2.90 19.63 10.85
N GLU A 44 -2.53 20.88 11.09
CA GLU A 44 -1.16 21.29 11.40
C GLU A 44 -1.05 21.85 12.82
N TYR A 45 -0.09 21.30 13.57
CA TYR A 45 0.24 21.68 14.94
C TYR A 45 1.62 22.32 14.97
N ASN A 46 1.71 23.54 15.50
CA ASN A 46 2.94 24.32 15.52
C ASN A 46 3.40 24.57 16.96
N PHE A 47 4.65 24.23 17.25
CA PHE A 47 5.27 24.39 18.55
C PHE A 47 6.56 25.19 18.40
N VAL A 48 6.82 26.14 19.30
CA VAL A 48 8.02 26.97 19.22
C VAL A 48 8.69 27.08 20.58
N GLU A 49 10.02 27.01 20.55
CA GLU A 49 10.89 27.22 21.71
C GLU A 49 11.39 28.68 21.75
N SER A 50 11.76 29.17 22.94
CA SER A 50 12.35 30.50 23.18
C SER A 50 13.54 30.86 22.30
N ARG A 51 14.30 29.88 21.80
CA ARG A 51 15.42 30.09 20.87
C ARG A 51 14.96 30.43 19.45
N GLY A 52 13.68 30.22 19.12
CA GLY A 52 13.14 30.33 17.76
C GLY A 52 13.26 29.04 16.95
N ILE A 53 13.49 27.90 17.61
CA ILE A 53 13.37 26.58 16.98
C ILE A 53 11.89 26.23 16.91
N GLU A 54 11.43 25.83 15.73
CA GLU A 54 10.02 25.56 15.46
C GLU A 54 9.86 24.08 15.14
N CYS A 55 8.87 23.43 15.74
CA CYS A 55 8.43 22.09 15.41
C CYS A 55 7.03 22.16 14.83
N ARG A 56 6.82 21.45 13.74
CA ARG A 56 5.54 21.34 13.05
C ARG A 56 5.19 19.88 12.88
N VAL A 57 3.98 19.52 13.24
CA VAL A 57 3.42 18.19 13.01
C VAL A 57 2.18 18.34 12.17
N ARG A 58 2.20 17.82 10.95
CA ARG A 58 1.06 17.81 10.04
C ARG A 58 0.51 16.39 9.93
N ILE A 59 -0.79 16.25 10.15
CA ILE A 59 -1.50 14.98 10.05
C ILE A 59 -2.48 15.10 8.89
N GLU A 60 -2.28 14.26 7.89
CA GLU A 60 -3.16 14.18 6.72
C GLU A 60 -4.43 13.36 7.06
N GLU A 61 -5.52 13.58 6.33
CA GLU A 61 -6.70 12.71 6.43
C GLU A 61 -6.35 11.25 6.06
N PRO A 62 -6.97 10.24 6.72
CA PRO A 62 -6.83 8.86 6.32
C PRO A 62 -7.33 8.63 4.89
N ILE A 63 -6.55 7.89 4.11
CA ILE A 63 -6.88 7.52 2.72
C ILE A 63 -7.11 6.01 2.67
N PRO A 64 -8.19 5.53 2.05
CA PRO A 64 -8.38 4.12 1.76
C PRO A 64 -7.22 3.52 0.96
N ILE A 65 -6.79 2.31 1.32
CA ILE A 65 -5.65 1.62 0.70
C ILE A 65 -5.93 1.24 -0.75
N ASP A 66 -7.19 1.06 -1.13
CA ASP A 66 -7.63 0.79 -2.51
C ASP A 66 -7.55 2.02 -3.43
N TRP A 67 -7.63 3.24 -2.87
CA TRP A 67 -7.50 4.49 -3.63
C TRP A 67 -6.04 4.83 -3.93
N ALA A 68 -5.11 4.28 -3.15
CA ALA A 68 -3.70 4.33 -3.42
C ALA A 68 -3.38 3.44 -4.64
N LYS A 69 -3.63 3.95 -5.84
CA LYS A 69 -3.21 3.32 -7.09
C LYS A 69 -1.74 2.93 -6.97
N GLU A 70 -1.48 1.62 -7.08
CA GLU A 70 -0.25 0.82 -7.31
C GLU A 70 1.16 1.47 -7.32
N GLU A 71 1.39 2.64 -6.72
CA GLU A 71 2.74 3.12 -6.50
C GLU A 71 3.35 2.29 -5.37
N VAL A 72 4.48 1.65 -5.68
CA VAL A 72 5.39 1.05 -4.70
C VAL A 72 5.55 2.06 -3.56
N ASP A 73 5.05 1.70 -2.38
CA ASP A 73 4.75 2.64 -1.30
C ASP A 73 5.92 3.58 -0.92
N LEU A 74 7.15 3.04 -0.98
CA LEU A 74 8.37 3.81 -0.74
C LEU A 74 8.68 4.83 -1.84
N LYS A 75 8.37 4.53 -3.11
CA LYS A 75 8.49 5.51 -4.20
C LYS A 75 7.51 6.66 -3.97
N ALA A 76 6.27 6.34 -3.60
CA ALA A 76 5.26 7.35 -3.25
C ALA A 76 5.69 8.23 -2.08
N LEU A 77 6.23 7.64 -1.01
CA LEU A 77 6.78 8.39 0.13
C LEU A 77 7.97 9.26 -0.25
N ARG A 78 8.86 8.77 -1.12
CA ARG A 78 9.98 9.57 -1.63
C ARG A 78 9.48 10.77 -2.45
N PHE A 79 8.47 10.59 -3.30
CA PHE A 79 7.86 11.71 -4.04
C PHE A 79 7.23 12.73 -3.11
N LEU A 80 6.49 12.27 -2.09
CA LEU A 80 5.96 13.15 -1.06
C LEU A 80 7.08 13.90 -0.33
N ALA A 81 8.19 13.24 0.00
CA ALA A 81 9.35 13.88 0.62
C ALA A 81 9.97 14.96 -0.28
N VAL A 82 10.01 14.73 -1.61
CA VAL A 82 10.46 15.74 -2.58
C VAL A 82 9.52 16.94 -2.58
N GLU A 83 8.21 16.72 -2.61
CA GLU A 83 7.22 17.79 -2.54
C GLU A 83 7.34 18.61 -1.25
N GLU A 84 7.43 17.94 -0.10
CA GLU A 84 7.59 18.61 1.19
C GLU A 84 8.88 19.42 1.26
N ARG A 85 9.97 18.87 0.75
CA ARG A 85 11.23 19.59 0.66
C ARG A 85 11.11 20.86 -0.18
N LEU A 86 10.42 20.79 -1.32
CA LEU A 86 10.17 21.96 -2.17
C LEU A 86 9.27 23.00 -1.50
N ARG A 87 8.27 22.58 -0.70
CA ARG A 87 7.43 23.50 0.09
C ARG A 87 8.22 24.22 1.19
N MET A 88 9.26 23.59 1.72
CA MET A 88 10.09 24.17 2.78
C MET A 88 11.11 25.20 2.27
N ILE A 89 11.51 25.11 1.01
CA ILE A 89 12.45 26.05 0.38
C ILE A 89 11.64 27.27 -0.09
N ASP A 90 11.97 28.45 0.44
CA ASP A 90 11.34 29.67 -0.05
C ASP A 90 11.82 29.93 -1.49
N GLN A 91 10.91 30.31 -2.39
CA GLN A 91 11.23 30.66 -3.77
C GLN A 91 12.22 31.83 -3.85
N SER A 92 12.30 32.65 -2.81
CA SER A 92 13.27 33.75 -2.70
C SER A 92 14.71 33.29 -2.39
N GLU A 93 14.90 32.03 -1.96
CA GLU A 93 16.21 31.52 -1.58
C GLU A 93 16.99 31.03 -2.81
N THR A 94 18.13 31.67 -3.06
CA THR A 94 19.02 31.36 -4.19
C THR A 94 19.88 30.12 -3.97
N TRP A 95 19.87 29.55 -2.76
CA TRP A 95 20.68 28.41 -2.39
C TRP A 95 19.98 27.53 -1.37
N PHE A 96 20.01 26.22 -1.64
CA PHE A 96 19.66 25.18 -0.70
C PHE A 96 20.60 24.00 -0.88
N ASN A 97 20.78 23.22 0.17
CA ASN A 97 21.54 21.98 0.15
C ASN A 97 20.79 20.87 0.89
N VAL A 98 20.81 19.66 0.34
CA VAL A 98 20.22 18.47 0.97
C VAL A 98 21.36 17.62 1.50
N ILE A 99 21.42 17.50 2.82
CA ILE A 99 22.51 16.81 3.53
C ILE A 99 22.16 15.32 3.68
N GLN A 100 20.89 15.02 3.93
CA GLN A 100 20.40 13.66 4.12
C GLN A 100 19.07 13.48 3.37
N ASP A 101 18.89 12.32 2.74
CA ASP A 101 17.68 11.94 1.99
C ASP A 101 17.63 10.40 1.91
N LYS A 102 16.92 9.75 2.84
CA LYS A 102 16.95 8.28 2.97
C LYS A 102 15.68 7.70 3.60
N PRO A 103 15.42 6.39 3.43
CA PRO A 103 14.36 5.69 4.16
C PRO A 103 14.55 5.81 5.67
N TYR A 104 13.44 5.97 6.39
CA TYR A 104 13.40 6.06 7.85
C TYR A 104 12.57 4.92 8.44
N MET A 105 13.09 4.32 9.50
CA MET A 105 12.41 3.26 10.24
C MET A 105 12.09 3.77 11.64
N LYS A 106 10.80 3.88 11.93
CA LYS A 106 10.29 4.25 13.25
C LYS A 106 10.72 3.21 14.29
N ARG A 107 11.36 3.66 15.38
CA ARG A 107 12.03 2.81 16.37
C ARG A 107 11.22 2.55 17.62
N MET A 108 10.24 3.40 17.92
CA MET A 108 9.41 3.25 19.11
C MET A 108 7.95 3.08 18.70
N ASN A 109 7.23 2.19 19.38
CA ASN A 109 5.78 2.15 19.35
C ASN A 109 5.32 2.02 20.80
N LEU A 110 4.79 3.10 21.36
CA LEU A 110 4.52 3.18 22.80
C LEU A 110 3.17 2.57 23.19
N ASN A 111 2.43 2.05 22.22
CA ASN A 111 1.23 1.26 22.40
C ASN A 111 1.31 -0.02 21.54
N ASP A 112 0.34 -0.91 21.73
CA ASP A 112 0.16 -2.10 20.89
C ASP A 112 -0.52 -1.73 19.55
N ASP A 113 -0.02 -0.71 18.86
CA ASP A 113 -0.50 -0.35 17.52
C ASP A 113 -0.15 -1.48 16.54
N LEU A 114 -1.20 -2.05 15.94
CA LEU A 114 -1.06 -3.12 14.96
C LEU A 114 -0.62 -2.60 13.60
N SER A 115 -0.76 -1.31 13.31
CA SER A 115 -0.45 -0.75 12.00
C SER A 115 1.00 -0.97 11.57
N ALA A 116 1.20 -1.10 10.25
CA ALA A 116 2.54 -1.06 9.67
C ALA A 116 3.00 0.40 9.54
N TRP A 117 4.29 0.62 9.76
CA TRP A 117 4.89 1.95 9.64
C TRP A 117 6.01 1.92 8.60
N SER A 118 5.99 2.90 7.71
CA SER A 118 7.09 3.20 6.79
C SER A 118 7.41 4.67 6.86
N GLY A 119 8.66 5.05 6.67
CA GLY A 119 9.04 6.45 6.71
C GLY A 119 10.14 6.84 5.76
N TRP A 120 10.30 8.14 5.61
CA TRP A 120 11.37 8.78 4.86
C TRP A 120 11.87 9.99 5.62
N GLU A 121 13.17 10.24 5.63
CA GLU A 121 13.75 11.40 6.29
C GLU A 121 14.62 12.21 5.35
N PHE A 122 14.65 13.52 5.58
CA PHE A 122 15.63 14.39 4.97
C PHE A 122 16.06 15.52 5.89
N LEU A 123 17.28 16.00 5.66
CA LEU A 123 17.83 17.21 6.27
C LEU A 123 18.20 18.17 5.15
N SER A 124 17.64 19.36 5.16
CA SER A 124 17.98 20.43 4.22
C SER A 124 18.45 21.68 4.95
N LYS A 125 19.31 22.44 4.29
CA LYS A 125 19.73 23.78 4.72
C LYS A 125 19.49 24.77 3.62
N THR A 126 19.10 25.96 4.02
CA THR A 126 18.95 27.12 3.17
C THR A 126 19.77 28.26 3.76
N MET A 127 19.71 29.43 3.14
CA MET A 127 20.42 30.61 3.67
C MET A 127 19.86 31.07 5.02
N THR A 128 18.59 30.81 5.30
CA THR A 128 17.90 31.32 6.50
C THR A 128 17.68 30.28 7.57
N LYS A 129 17.49 29.00 7.22
CA LYS A 129 17.14 27.93 8.15
C LYS A 129 17.74 26.58 7.77
N ALA A 130 17.88 25.70 8.76
CA ALA A 130 18.02 24.26 8.57
C ALA A 130 16.72 23.57 8.96
N SER A 131 16.34 22.53 8.23
CA SER A 131 15.09 21.81 8.40
C SER A 131 15.35 20.30 8.39
N ALA A 132 15.05 19.64 9.50
CA ALA A 132 14.92 18.19 9.54
C ALA A 132 13.46 17.81 9.36
N CYS A 133 13.20 16.82 8.53
CA CYS A 133 11.86 16.30 8.29
C CYS A 133 11.86 14.78 8.34
N VAL A 134 10.87 14.22 9.03
CA VAL A 134 10.54 12.80 9.00
C VAL A 134 9.08 12.68 8.57
N LEU A 135 8.87 11.99 7.45
CA LEU A 135 7.56 11.58 6.97
C LEU A 135 7.31 10.16 7.45
N LEU A 136 6.16 9.93 8.05
CA LEU A 136 5.69 8.63 8.49
C LEU A 136 4.37 8.31 7.78
N ARG A 137 4.26 7.09 7.26
CA ARG A 137 3.02 6.52 6.76
C ARG A 137 2.63 5.36 7.64
N ARG A 138 1.47 5.51 8.29
CA ARG A 138 0.83 4.47 9.08
C ARG A 138 -0.18 3.74 8.19
N LYS A 139 0.04 2.46 7.91
CA LYS A 139 -0.81 1.62 7.07
C LYS A 139 -1.56 0.60 7.89
N TYR A 140 -2.66 0.10 7.34
CA TYR A 140 -3.49 -0.92 7.97
C TYR A 140 -3.95 -0.43 9.34
N THR A 141 -4.63 0.72 9.32
CA THR A 141 -5.10 1.36 10.54
C THR A 141 -6.34 0.62 11.07
N PRO A 142 -6.34 0.17 12.35
CA PRO A 142 -7.53 -0.40 12.98
C PRO A 142 -8.73 0.57 12.94
N PRO A 143 -9.99 0.08 12.90
CA PRO A 143 -10.37 -1.32 13.12
C PRO A 143 -10.48 -2.20 11.88
N LEU A 144 -10.53 -1.61 10.68
CA LEU A 144 -10.77 -2.34 9.42
C LEU A 144 -9.50 -2.59 8.60
N MET A 145 -8.35 -2.07 9.02
CA MET A 145 -7.05 -2.29 8.38
C MET A 145 -6.98 -1.83 6.92
N ASP A 146 -7.87 -0.95 6.51
CA ASP A 146 -8.15 -0.55 5.14
C ASP A 146 -7.71 0.88 4.82
N ASN A 147 -7.15 1.58 5.81
CA ASN A 147 -6.73 2.96 5.67
C ASN A 147 -5.22 3.11 5.90
N ARG A 148 -4.64 4.08 5.19
CA ARG A 148 -3.32 4.63 5.47
C ARG A 148 -3.44 6.09 5.86
N GLN A 149 -2.51 6.59 6.66
CA GLN A 149 -2.45 7.99 7.05
C GLN A 149 -1.00 8.46 7.07
N ASP A 150 -0.76 9.63 6.49
CA ASP A 150 0.56 10.25 6.45
C ASP A 150 0.69 11.30 7.55
N ILE A 151 1.83 11.31 8.23
CA ILE A 151 2.16 12.20 9.33
C ILE A 151 3.55 12.78 9.05
N ILE A 152 3.65 14.10 9.02
CA ILE A 152 4.87 14.81 8.65
C ILE A 152 5.35 15.61 9.85
N VAL A 153 6.53 15.28 10.34
CA VAL A 153 7.19 15.96 11.45
C VAL A 153 8.32 16.79 10.86
N THR A 154 8.28 18.10 11.08
CA THR A 154 9.33 19.02 10.64
C THR A 154 9.87 19.79 11.84
N VAL A 155 11.19 19.93 11.92
CA VAL A 155 11.85 20.81 12.89
C VAL A 155 12.72 21.80 12.13
N HIS A 156 12.47 23.09 12.35
CA HIS A 156 13.20 24.20 11.76
C HIS A 156 14.09 24.87 12.79
N CYS A 157 15.35 25.10 12.43
CA CYS A 157 16.28 25.90 13.21
C CYS A 157 16.83 27.05 12.37
N PRO A 158 16.70 28.32 12.81
CA PRO A 158 17.32 29.45 12.14
C PRO A 158 18.84 29.30 12.02
N MET A 159 19.41 29.60 10.85
CA MET A 159 20.85 29.51 10.60
C MET A 159 21.66 30.44 11.51
N LYS A 160 21.06 31.52 12.04
CA LYS A 160 21.68 32.40 13.05
C LYS A 160 22.02 31.69 14.36
N ILE A 161 21.32 30.60 14.69
CA ILE A 161 21.57 29.78 15.89
C ILE A 161 22.65 28.74 15.58
N MET A 162 22.51 28.06 14.45
CA MET A 162 23.46 27.01 14.04
C MET A 162 24.84 27.57 13.71
N GLY A 163 24.91 28.72 13.03
CA GLY A 163 26.17 29.40 12.72
C GLY A 163 26.94 29.88 13.94
N LYS A 164 26.29 29.94 15.12
CA LYS A 164 26.94 30.22 16.42
C LYS A 164 27.39 28.95 17.16
N GLY A 165 27.24 27.76 16.54
CA GLY A 165 27.57 26.47 17.14
C GLY A 165 26.68 26.07 18.32
N ARG A 166 25.52 26.72 18.49
CA ARG A 166 24.60 26.46 19.63
C ARG A 166 23.60 25.34 19.37
N PHE A 167 23.54 24.88 18.13
CA PHE A 167 22.68 23.80 17.69
C PHE A 167 23.28 23.19 16.42
N THR A 168 23.53 21.89 16.45
CA THR A 168 24.19 21.13 15.38
C THR A 168 23.17 20.42 14.49
N ASP A 169 23.65 19.92 13.34
CA ASP A 169 22.83 19.13 12.41
C ASP A 169 22.32 17.85 13.08
N ASP A 170 23.18 17.20 13.86
CA ASP A 170 22.86 15.98 14.59
C ASP A 170 21.82 16.23 15.69
N GLU A 171 21.91 17.36 16.41
CA GLU A 171 20.90 17.74 17.40
C GLU A 171 19.55 18.04 16.75
N LEU A 172 19.54 18.69 15.58
CA LEU A 172 18.32 18.97 14.83
C LEU A 172 17.64 17.68 14.35
N LEU A 173 18.42 16.77 13.76
CA LEU A 173 17.93 15.44 13.36
C LEU A 173 17.43 14.65 14.56
N THR A 174 18.20 14.66 15.67
CA THR A 174 17.84 13.93 16.90
C THR A 174 16.51 14.42 17.45
N GLU A 175 16.25 15.74 17.47
CA GLU A 175 14.94 16.23 17.89
C GLU A 175 13.82 15.76 16.99
N CYS A 176 14.02 15.84 15.68
CA CYS A 176 13.02 15.35 14.72
C CYS A 176 12.74 13.85 14.91
N HIS A 177 13.79 13.04 15.14
CA HIS A 177 13.68 11.60 15.42
C HIS A 177 12.93 11.31 16.71
N ILE A 178 13.23 12.00 17.81
CA ILE A 178 12.54 11.78 19.09
C ILE A 178 11.04 12.02 18.92
N ILE A 179 10.68 13.11 18.26
CA ILE A 179 9.28 13.47 18.01
C ILE A 179 8.64 12.40 17.13
N ALA A 180 9.25 12.07 15.99
CA ALA A 180 8.72 11.09 15.05
C ALA A 180 8.57 9.68 15.66
N ASP A 181 9.58 9.20 16.37
CA ASP A 181 9.57 7.90 17.04
C ASP A 181 8.51 7.84 18.13
N SER A 182 8.29 8.94 18.85
CA SER A 182 7.29 9.01 19.91
C SER A 182 5.84 9.04 19.45
N ILE A 183 5.56 9.31 18.16
CA ILE A 183 4.20 9.35 17.62
C ILE A 183 3.50 8.04 17.95
N THR A 184 2.40 8.15 18.68
CA THR A 184 1.63 7.00 19.15
C THR A 184 0.15 7.35 19.09
N SER A 185 -0.69 6.44 18.58
CA SER A 185 -2.15 6.67 18.57
C SER A 185 -2.68 6.80 20.00
N MET A 186 -3.65 7.69 20.20
CA MET A 186 -4.31 7.87 21.50
C MET A 186 -5.23 6.71 21.88
N ASN A 187 -5.52 5.81 20.93
CA ASN A 187 -6.29 4.61 21.22
C ASN A 187 -5.47 3.66 22.10
N GLU A 188 -5.96 3.42 23.32
CA GLU A 188 -5.27 2.55 24.30
C GLU A 188 -5.21 1.09 23.85
N LYS A 189 -6.16 0.65 23.01
CA LYS A 189 -6.21 -0.71 22.45
C LYS A 189 -6.60 -0.69 20.98
N SER A 190 -5.77 -1.27 20.13
CA SER A 190 -6.12 -1.61 18.76
C SER A 190 -7.20 -2.67 18.76
N THR A 191 -8.44 -2.31 18.41
CA THR A 191 -9.52 -3.29 18.22
C THR A 191 -9.66 -3.58 16.75
N VAL A 192 -9.70 -4.86 16.37
CA VAL A 192 -9.90 -5.30 14.98
C VAL A 192 -11.32 -5.84 14.85
N TYR A 193 -12.07 -5.36 13.87
CA TYR A 193 -13.41 -5.89 13.58
C TYR A 193 -13.28 -7.05 12.60
N CYS A 194 -12.98 -8.24 13.13
CA CYS A 194 -12.64 -9.41 12.32
C CYS A 194 -13.70 -9.75 11.28
N ASP A 195 -14.99 -9.68 11.61
CA ASP A 195 -16.07 -10.03 10.67
C ASP A 195 -16.15 -9.04 9.49
N MET A 196 -16.01 -7.74 9.78
CA MET A 196 -16.02 -6.70 8.75
C MET A 196 -14.73 -6.73 7.90
N LEU A 197 -13.59 -6.99 8.55
CA LEU A 197 -12.33 -7.18 7.87
C LEU A 197 -12.38 -8.40 6.94
N GLN A 198 -12.89 -9.53 7.42
CA GLN A 198 -13.06 -10.75 6.65
C GLN A 198 -13.97 -10.50 5.45
N ALA A 199 -15.10 -9.80 5.63
CA ALA A 199 -15.98 -9.43 4.52
C ALA A 199 -15.25 -8.58 3.45
N LYS A 200 -14.40 -7.64 3.85
CA LYS A 200 -13.57 -6.85 2.90
C LYS A 200 -12.51 -7.68 2.20
N VAL A 201 -11.88 -8.60 2.92
CA VAL A 201 -10.89 -9.54 2.37
C VAL A 201 -11.55 -10.48 1.37
N ASP A 202 -12.71 -11.02 1.69
CA ASP A 202 -13.52 -11.88 0.82
C ASP A 202 -14.05 -11.13 -0.41
N ALA A 203 -14.39 -9.85 -0.26
CA ALA A 203 -14.70 -8.95 -1.36
C ALA A 203 -13.47 -8.52 -2.17
N LEU A 204 -12.28 -9.05 -1.88
CA LEU A 204 -11.03 -8.76 -2.57
C LEU A 204 -10.71 -7.24 -2.66
N MET A 205 -11.04 -6.46 -1.62
CA MET A 205 -10.86 -5.00 -1.63
C MET A 205 -9.43 -4.52 -1.34
N PHE A 206 -8.52 -5.44 -1.07
CA PHE A 206 -7.15 -5.12 -0.68
C PHE A 206 -6.18 -5.30 -1.85
N ASN A 207 -5.03 -4.62 -1.79
CA ASN A 207 -3.94 -4.79 -2.75
C ASN A 207 -2.99 -5.93 -2.33
N SER A 208 -2.04 -6.27 -3.21
CA SER A 208 -1.07 -7.35 -2.99
C SER A 208 -0.25 -7.23 -1.70
N GLU A 209 0.16 -6.02 -1.32
CA GLU A 209 0.93 -5.79 -0.09
C GLU A 209 0.04 -6.01 1.15
N ALA A 210 -1.19 -5.52 1.10
CA ALA A 210 -2.17 -5.68 2.15
C ALA A 210 -2.51 -7.15 2.42
N TYR A 211 -2.71 -7.98 1.40
CA TYR A 211 -2.93 -9.43 1.62
C TYR A 211 -1.75 -10.11 2.30
N LYS A 212 -0.52 -9.79 1.89
CA LYS A 212 0.69 -10.33 2.53
C LYS A 212 0.73 -9.93 4.01
N TRP A 213 0.46 -8.66 4.29
CA TRP A 213 0.47 -8.13 5.64
C TRP A 213 -0.62 -8.78 6.51
N LEU A 214 -1.87 -8.81 6.04
CA LEU A 214 -3.03 -9.39 6.73
C LEU A 214 -2.81 -10.86 7.06
N ASN A 215 -2.32 -11.64 6.09
CA ASN A 215 -2.00 -13.05 6.31
C ASN A 215 -0.89 -13.22 7.35
N SER A 216 0.20 -12.43 7.26
CA SER A 216 1.35 -12.56 8.17
C SER A 216 1.06 -12.11 9.61
N ARG A 217 0.15 -11.15 9.81
CA ARG A 217 -0.09 -10.51 11.11
C ARG A 217 -1.36 -10.97 11.78
N LEU A 218 -2.41 -11.25 11.02
CA LEU A 218 -3.73 -11.57 11.54
C LEU A 218 -4.23 -12.96 11.10
N ASP A 219 -3.47 -13.67 10.26
CA ASP A 219 -3.87 -14.94 9.62
C ASP A 219 -5.22 -14.86 8.89
N VAL A 220 -5.53 -13.66 8.36
CA VAL A 220 -6.76 -13.42 7.60
C VAL A 220 -6.48 -13.65 6.12
N ARG A 221 -7.31 -14.47 5.47
CA ARG A 221 -7.19 -14.85 4.05
C ARG A 221 -8.56 -14.79 3.37
N PRO A 222 -8.61 -14.50 2.06
CA PRO A 222 -9.86 -14.54 1.34
C PRO A 222 -10.31 -15.98 1.14
N SER A 223 -11.60 -16.23 1.33
CA SER A 223 -12.30 -17.45 0.93
C SER A 223 -12.06 -17.78 -0.55
N PHE A 224 -11.90 -16.75 -1.39
CA PHE A 224 -11.55 -16.88 -2.80
C PHE A 224 -10.18 -17.56 -3.04
N ALA A 225 -9.31 -17.65 -2.03
CA ALA A 225 -8.02 -18.31 -2.15
C ALA A 225 -8.11 -19.73 -2.71
N VAL A 226 -9.20 -20.46 -2.47
CA VAL A 226 -9.44 -21.81 -3.03
C VAL A 226 -9.46 -21.78 -4.56
N HIS A 227 -10.16 -20.81 -5.16
CA HIS A 227 -10.23 -20.66 -6.62
C HIS A 227 -8.86 -20.23 -7.19
N ALA A 228 -8.20 -19.28 -6.54
CA ALA A 228 -6.87 -18.84 -6.96
C ALA A 228 -5.84 -19.98 -6.89
N LYS A 229 -5.84 -20.79 -5.83
CA LYS A 229 -5.00 -21.98 -5.69
C LYS A 229 -5.19 -22.97 -6.84
N ARG A 230 -6.43 -23.21 -7.27
CA ARG A 230 -6.74 -24.07 -8.43
C ARG A 230 -6.12 -23.53 -9.72
N ILE A 231 -6.18 -22.21 -9.94
CA ILE A 231 -5.53 -21.57 -11.09
C ILE A 231 -4.01 -21.74 -11.02
N VAL A 232 -3.39 -21.46 -9.86
CA VAL A 232 -1.94 -21.61 -9.68
C VAL A 232 -1.49 -23.06 -9.88
N ALA A 233 -2.23 -24.03 -9.33
CA ALA A 233 -1.96 -25.44 -9.55
C ALA A 233 -2.06 -25.82 -11.04
N ALA A 234 -3.05 -25.28 -11.76
CA ALA A 234 -3.23 -25.52 -13.19
C ALA A 234 -2.03 -25.02 -13.99
N VAL A 235 -1.55 -23.80 -13.70
CA VAL A 235 -0.33 -23.23 -14.29
C VAL A 235 0.89 -24.13 -14.03
N ILE A 236 1.12 -24.53 -12.77
CA ILE A 236 2.22 -25.44 -12.41
C ILE A 236 2.13 -26.75 -13.19
N SER A 237 0.92 -27.31 -13.31
CA SER A 237 0.72 -28.55 -14.05
C SER A 237 0.98 -28.41 -15.54
N LEU A 238 0.60 -27.28 -16.15
CA LEU A 238 0.89 -26.96 -17.54
C LEU A 238 2.41 -26.80 -17.78
N LEU A 239 3.10 -26.02 -16.94
CA LEU A 239 4.54 -25.82 -17.04
C LEU A 239 5.31 -27.13 -16.83
N GLN A 240 4.85 -28.01 -15.93
CA GLN A 240 5.46 -29.34 -15.78
C GLN A 240 5.31 -30.20 -17.04
N ARG A 241 4.14 -30.19 -17.70
CA ARG A 241 3.92 -31.01 -18.91
C ARG A 241 4.91 -30.65 -20.02
N GLU A 242 5.37 -29.39 -20.04
CA GLU A 242 6.39 -28.89 -20.95
C GLU A 242 7.83 -29.09 -20.43
N GLY A 243 8.00 -29.68 -19.24
CA GLY A 243 9.31 -29.96 -18.63
C GLY A 243 9.99 -28.77 -17.97
N LEU A 244 9.29 -27.66 -17.76
CA LEU A 244 9.89 -26.38 -17.31
C LEU A 244 10.07 -26.28 -15.79
N LEU A 245 9.45 -27.17 -15.01
CA LEU A 245 9.52 -27.14 -13.54
C LEU A 245 10.36 -28.28 -12.93
N GLN A 246 11.09 -29.05 -13.75
CA GLN A 246 11.91 -30.20 -13.31
C GLN A 246 11.17 -31.08 -12.28
N ASP A 247 11.83 -31.56 -11.22
CA ASP A 247 11.23 -32.38 -10.17
C ASP A 247 10.47 -31.57 -9.09
N ARG A 248 10.39 -30.24 -9.23
CA ARG A 248 9.81 -29.34 -8.20
C ARG A 248 8.29 -29.38 -8.16
N LYS A 249 7.61 -29.98 -9.14
CA LYS A 249 6.13 -30.03 -9.17
C LYS A 249 5.53 -30.60 -7.88
N VAL A 250 6.08 -31.69 -7.36
CA VAL A 250 5.50 -32.37 -6.18
C VAL A 250 5.56 -31.45 -4.97
N GLU A 251 6.69 -30.77 -4.76
CA GLU A 251 6.88 -29.80 -3.69
C GLU A 251 5.91 -28.59 -3.83
N LEU A 252 5.79 -28.04 -5.04
CA LEU A 252 4.94 -26.89 -5.30
C LEU A 252 3.45 -27.21 -5.16
N LEU A 253 2.99 -28.34 -5.69
CA LEU A 253 1.58 -28.76 -5.56
C LEU A 253 1.24 -29.15 -4.13
N HIS A 254 2.16 -29.81 -3.41
CA HIS A 254 1.97 -30.09 -1.98
C HIS A 254 1.84 -28.80 -1.16
N SER A 255 2.59 -27.75 -1.53
CA SER A 255 2.54 -26.45 -0.84
C SER A 255 1.21 -25.70 -1.06
N ILE A 256 0.52 -25.94 -2.18
CA ILE A 256 -0.78 -25.33 -2.48
C ILE A 256 -1.92 -26.09 -1.78
N ASP A 257 -1.74 -27.40 -1.59
CA ASP A 257 -2.74 -28.34 -1.06
C ASP A 257 -4.04 -28.33 -1.87
N GLU A 258 -3.92 -28.42 -3.19
CA GLU A 258 -5.08 -28.39 -4.10
C GLU A 258 -5.00 -29.51 -5.14
N ARG A 259 -6.11 -30.22 -5.34
CA ARG A 259 -6.22 -31.30 -6.32
C ARG A 259 -6.89 -30.81 -7.59
N LEU A 260 -6.20 -30.94 -8.71
CA LEU A 260 -6.77 -30.63 -10.01
C LEU A 260 -7.54 -31.82 -10.58
N PRO A 261 -8.65 -31.57 -11.31
CA PRO A 261 -9.22 -32.55 -12.20
C PRO A 261 -8.20 -33.02 -13.24
N VAL A 262 -8.29 -34.28 -13.67
CA VAL A 262 -7.37 -34.87 -14.66
C VAL A 262 -7.42 -34.11 -16.00
N ASN A 263 -8.59 -33.61 -16.39
CA ASN A 263 -8.84 -32.88 -17.63
C ASN A 263 -9.31 -31.46 -17.35
N PHE A 264 -8.46 -30.64 -16.72
CA PHE A 264 -8.77 -29.23 -16.52
C PHE A 264 -8.50 -28.41 -17.79
N ASN A 265 -9.27 -27.34 -17.98
CA ASN A 265 -9.05 -26.31 -18.99
C ASN A 265 -8.90 -24.96 -18.29
N LEU A 266 -7.75 -24.31 -18.47
CA LEU A 266 -7.45 -23.05 -17.78
C LEU A 266 -8.36 -21.90 -18.23
N SER A 267 -8.73 -21.85 -19.52
CA SER A 267 -9.64 -20.83 -20.03
C SER A 267 -11.03 -20.94 -19.42
N ASP A 268 -11.56 -22.16 -19.34
CA ASP A 268 -12.86 -22.41 -18.70
C ASP A 268 -12.81 -22.05 -17.20
N MET A 269 -11.71 -22.41 -16.53
CA MET A 269 -11.51 -22.05 -15.12
C MET A 269 -11.46 -20.53 -14.89
N ILE A 270 -10.87 -19.75 -15.82
CA ILE A 270 -10.82 -18.29 -15.76
C ILE A 270 -12.23 -17.69 -15.95
N GLU A 271 -12.98 -18.17 -16.94
CA GLU A 271 -14.36 -17.74 -17.19
C GLU A 271 -15.27 -18.05 -15.98
N ASP A 272 -15.07 -19.20 -15.33
CA ASP A 272 -15.77 -19.55 -14.10
C ASP A 272 -15.49 -18.58 -12.95
N LEU A 273 -14.32 -17.91 -12.92
CA LEU A 273 -13.99 -16.95 -11.86
C LEU A 273 -14.90 -15.71 -11.86
N LYS A 274 -15.47 -15.37 -13.01
CA LYS A 274 -16.47 -14.29 -13.13
C LYS A 274 -17.69 -14.56 -12.24
N TRP A 275 -17.99 -15.82 -11.99
CA TRP A 275 -19.15 -16.31 -11.24
C TRP A 275 -18.79 -16.93 -9.90
N ALA A 276 -17.49 -17.19 -9.66
CA ALA A 276 -16.97 -17.64 -8.40
C ALA A 276 -17.01 -16.47 -7.41
N SER A 277 -18.12 -16.34 -6.71
CA SER A 277 -18.30 -15.38 -5.63
C SER A 277 -18.16 -16.06 -4.27
N VAL A 278 -17.91 -15.25 -3.26
CA VAL A 278 -18.18 -15.58 -1.85
C VAL A 278 -19.66 -16.00 -1.71
N GLU A 279 -19.93 -17.02 -0.88
CA GLU A 279 -21.30 -17.46 -0.57
C GLU A 279 -22.21 -16.26 -0.27
N GLY A 280 -23.38 -16.19 -0.94
CA GLY A 280 -24.33 -15.06 -0.84
C GLY A 280 -24.15 -13.96 -1.90
N PHE A 281 -22.92 -13.60 -2.29
CA PHE A 281 -22.68 -12.54 -3.30
C PHE A 281 -22.89 -13.03 -4.74
N GLY A 282 -22.74 -14.33 -4.99
CA GLY A 282 -22.95 -14.94 -6.31
C GLY A 282 -24.38 -14.98 -6.75
N ASN A 283 -25.28 -15.09 -5.78
CA ASN A 283 -26.69 -14.94 -6.06
C ASN A 283 -26.98 -13.49 -6.48
N LEU A 284 -26.35 -12.48 -5.87
CA LEU A 284 -26.48 -11.08 -6.29
C LEU A 284 -25.87 -10.80 -7.68
N LEU A 285 -24.77 -11.45 -8.05
CA LEU A 285 -24.18 -11.33 -9.39
C LEU A 285 -24.95 -12.10 -10.49
N LYS A 286 -25.67 -13.17 -10.11
CA LYS A 286 -26.43 -14.06 -11.00
C LYS A 286 -27.91 -13.71 -11.12
N SER A 287 -28.53 -13.20 -10.06
CA SER A 287 -29.93 -12.78 -10.07
C SER A 287 -29.99 -11.26 -10.23
N GLY A 288 -30.39 -10.78 -11.41
CA GLY A 288 -30.96 -9.45 -11.60
C GLY A 288 -32.33 -9.33 -10.90
N GLY A 289 -32.40 -9.70 -9.62
CA GLY A 289 -33.63 -10.00 -8.90
C GLY A 289 -34.39 -8.78 -8.38
N LEU A 290 -33.86 -7.57 -8.54
CA LEU A 290 -34.52 -6.32 -8.17
C LEU A 290 -34.16 -5.22 -9.20
N GLY A 291 -34.97 -5.09 -10.25
CA GLY A 291 -35.16 -3.86 -11.04
C GLY A 291 -34.08 -3.48 -12.06
N ASP A 292 -34.43 -3.61 -13.35
CA ASP A 292 -34.19 -2.78 -14.55
C ASP A 292 -32.90 -1.97 -14.84
N ASP A 293 -31.85 -1.91 -14.01
CA ASP A 293 -30.60 -1.22 -14.39
C ASP A 293 -29.44 -2.20 -14.63
N ASP A 294 -29.48 -2.90 -15.76
CA ASP A 294 -28.44 -3.86 -16.23
C ASP A 294 -27.02 -3.26 -16.21
N ALA A 295 -26.88 -1.95 -16.43
CA ALA A 295 -25.60 -1.26 -16.49
C ALA A 295 -24.87 -1.19 -15.12
N GLU A 296 -25.60 -1.00 -14.02
CA GLU A 296 -25.01 -0.93 -12.68
C GLU A 296 -24.50 -2.31 -12.23
N TYR A 297 -25.29 -3.36 -12.50
CA TYR A 297 -24.88 -4.74 -12.22
C TYR A 297 -23.67 -5.15 -13.05
N ASP A 298 -23.58 -4.73 -14.31
CA ASP A 298 -22.41 -4.97 -15.14
C ASP A 298 -21.17 -4.22 -14.62
N ALA A 299 -21.32 -2.97 -14.16
CA ALA A 299 -20.22 -2.25 -13.52
C ALA A 299 -19.71 -2.97 -12.26
N ILE A 300 -20.60 -3.44 -11.38
CA ILE A 300 -20.26 -4.22 -10.18
C ILE A 300 -19.55 -5.52 -10.55
N ARG A 301 -20.06 -6.24 -11.56
CA ARG A 301 -19.49 -7.50 -12.05
C ARG A 301 -18.11 -7.28 -12.64
N ASN A 302 -17.92 -6.22 -13.41
CA ASN A 302 -16.64 -5.88 -14.01
C ASN A 302 -15.62 -5.43 -12.93
N ALA A 303 -16.06 -4.70 -11.90
CA ALA A 303 -15.23 -4.35 -10.76
C ALA A 303 -14.83 -5.59 -9.93
N TRP A 304 -15.74 -6.55 -9.75
CA TRP A 304 -15.42 -7.85 -9.17
C TRP A 304 -14.35 -8.58 -10.00
N TYR A 305 -14.55 -8.70 -11.31
CA TYR A 305 -13.63 -9.44 -12.17
C TYR A 305 -12.23 -8.80 -12.24
N SER A 306 -12.14 -7.48 -12.16
CA SER A 306 -10.88 -6.76 -12.02
C SER A 306 -10.18 -7.07 -10.69
N ARG A 307 -10.91 -7.10 -9.57
CA ARG A 307 -10.33 -7.48 -8.25
C ARG A 307 -9.84 -8.92 -8.24
N VAL A 308 -10.60 -9.83 -8.84
CA VAL A 308 -10.21 -11.23 -9.01
C VAL A 308 -8.92 -11.33 -9.81
N SER A 309 -8.84 -10.63 -10.94
CA SER A 309 -7.63 -10.59 -11.76
C SER A 309 -6.42 -10.14 -10.95
N SER A 310 -6.51 -9.01 -10.23
CA SER A 310 -5.43 -8.52 -9.36
C SER A 310 -5.03 -9.50 -8.25
N TYR A 311 -6.00 -10.20 -7.64
CA TYR A 311 -5.70 -11.20 -6.62
C TYR A 311 -5.05 -12.46 -7.20
N VAL A 312 -5.45 -12.90 -8.40
CA VAL A 312 -4.79 -14.01 -9.12
C VAL A 312 -3.36 -13.62 -9.49
N THR A 313 -3.13 -12.38 -9.96
CA THR A 313 -1.77 -11.83 -10.17
C THR A 313 -0.95 -11.94 -8.90
N HIS A 314 -1.49 -11.48 -7.77
CA HIS A 314 -0.83 -11.57 -6.47
C HIS A 314 -0.42 -13.02 -6.13
N CYS A 315 -1.33 -13.97 -6.35
CA CYS A 315 -1.07 -15.39 -6.06
C CYS A 315 0.02 -16.00 -6.96
N LEU A 316 0.04 -15.64 -8.25
CA LEU A 316 1.03 -16.09 -9.23
C LEU A 316 2.40 -15.43 -9.06
N ASP A 317 2.45 -14.23 -8.48
CA ASP A 317 3.68 -13.49 -8.22
C ASP A 317 4.13 -13.59 -6.75
N GLY A 318 4.26 -14.83 -6.28
CA GLY A 318 4.80 -15.16 -4.97
C GLY A 318 3.89 -14.88 -3.77
N GLY A 319 2.63 -14.54 -3.97
CA GLY A 319 1.65 -14.44 -2.89
C GLY A 319 1.38 -15.77 -2.18
N LEU A 320 1.33 -16.88 -2.94
CA LEU A 320 1.12 -18.22 -2.39
C LEU A 320 2.43 -19.00 -2.17
N LEU A 321 3.36 -18.91 -3.12
CA LEU A 321 4.56 -19.75 -3.18
C LEU A 321 5.88 -18.99 -2.99
N GLY A 322 5.83 -17.70 -2.63
CA GLY A 322 7.03 -16.88 -2.47
C GLY A 322 7.87 -16.82 -3.75
N SER A 323 9.19 -16.91 -3.62
CA SER A 323 10.11 -16.85 -4.77
C SER A 323 10.07 -18.10 -5.66
N SER A 324 9.37 -19.17 -5.26
CA SER A 324 9.33 -20.43 -6.02
C SER A 324 8.48 -20.35 -7.30
N LEU A 325 7.50 -19.45 -7.33
CA LEU A 325 6.71 -19.16 -8.53
C LEU A 325 6.50 -17.64 -8.58
N THR A 326 6.96 -17.03 -9.67
CA THR A 326 6.82 -15.59 -9.92
C THR A 326 6.31 -15.36 -11.33
N LEU A 327 5.72 -14.21 -11.57
CA LEU A 327 5.25 -13.83 -12.90
C LEU A 327 6.41 -13.79 -13.90
N LYS A 328 7.59 -13.33 -13.45
CA LYS A 328 8.82 -13.33 -14.25
C LYS A 328 9.20 -14.73 -14.75
N LEU A 329 9.06 -15.75 -13.90
CA LEU A 329 9.33 -17.14 -14.29
C LEU A 329 8.31 -17.63 -15.33
N ILE A 330 7.04 -17.29 -15.15
CA ILE A 330 5.96 -17.67 -16.09
C ILE A 330 6.18 -17.02 -17.46
N LEU A 331 6.55 -15.73 -17.50
CA LEU A 331 6.84 -15.01 -18.75
C LEU A 331 8.08 -15.58 -19.46
N ALA A 332 9.17 -15.82 -18.73
CA ALA A 332 10.37 -16.45 -19.29
C ALA A 332 10.05 -17.83 -19.90
N SER A 333 9.16 -18.58 -19.25
CA SER A 333 8.72 -19.90 -19.70
C SER A 333 7.95 -19.87 -21.03
N LEU A 334 7.26 -18.79 -21.38
CA LEU A 334 6.45 -18.70 -22.62
C LEU A 334 7.24 -19.00 -23.89
N CYS A 335 8.48 -18.50 -23.95
CA CYS A 335 9.38 -18.69 -25.09
C CYS A 335 9.81 -20.15 -25.26
N GLU A 336 9.77 -20.93 -24.17
CA GLU A 336 10.24 -22.33 -24.13
C GLU A 336 9.11 -23.36 -24.31
N LEU A 337 7.84 -22.93 -24.23
CA LEU A 337 6.68 -23.81 -24.42
C LEU A 337 6.66 -24.39 -25.83
N ARG A 338 6.53 -25.72 -25.95
CA ARG A 338 6.49 -26.44 -27.22
C ARG A 338 5.07 -26.65 -27.70
N SER A 339 4.14 -26.95 -26.80
CA SER A 339 2.73 -27.17 -27.13
C SER A 339 2.00 -25.85 -27.42
N PRO A 340 1.39 -25.68 -28.62
CA PRO A 340 0.59 -24.50 -28.94
C PRO A 340 -0.62 -24.33 -28.00
N SER A 341 -1.24 -25.44 -27.57
CA SER A 341 -2.39 -25.42 -26.66
C SER A 341 -2.05 -24.89 -25.26
N VAL A 342 -0.87 -25.28 -24.74
CA VAL A 342 -0.38 -24.80 -23.44
C VAL A 342 0.01 -23.33 -23.52
N ARG A 343 0.67 -22.93 -24.63
CA ARG A 343 1.02 -21.53 -24.88
C ARG A 343 -0.21 -20.64 -24.94
N GLU A 344 -1.27 -21.05 -25.64
CA GLU A 344 -2.52 -20.29 -25.71
C GLU A 344 -3.22 -20.22 -24.34
N SER A 345 -3.22 -21.32 -23.58
CA SER A 345 -3.79 -21.35 -22.23
C SER A 345 -3.08 -20.35 -21.29
N ILE A 346 -1.75 -20.32 -21.29
CA ILE A 346 -0.98 -19.38 -20.47
C ILE A 346 -1.14 -17.96 -21.01
N SER A 347 -1.21 -17.76 -22.33
CA SER A 347 -1.46 -16.45 -22.92
C SER A 347 -2.85 -15.90 -22.56
N CYS A 348 -3.88 -16.75 -22.51
CA CYS A 348 -5.20 -16.42 -22.01
C CYS A 348 -5.14 -15.92 -20.55
N LEU A 349 -4.42 -16.64 -19.69
CA LEU A 349 -4.18 -16.20 -18.31
C LEU A 349 -3.46 -14.85 -18.25
N LEU A 350 -2.42 -14.65 -19.06
CA LEU A 350 -1.65 -13.40 -19.08
C LEU A 350 -2.51 -12.20 -19.50
N ARG A 351 -3.35 -12.37 -20.52
CA ARG A 351 -4.34 -11.35 -20.93
C ARG A 351 -5.32 -11.05 -19.80
N PHE A 352 -5.77 -12.09 -19.09
CA PHE A 352 -6.67 -11.94 -17.95
C PHE A 352 -6.05 -11.17 -16.78
N ILE A 353 -4.82 -11.53 -16.37
CA ILE A 353 -4.13 -10.87 -15.24
C ILE A 353 -3.63 -9.46 -15.57
N LEU A 354 -3.27 -9.21 -16.84
CA LEU A 354 -3.02 -7.85 -17.33
C LEU A 354 -4.29 -7.00 -17.25
N HIS A 355 -5.44 -7.65 -17.49
CA HIS A 355 -6.77 -7.06 -17.38
C HIS A 355 -6.92 -5.74 -18.16
N LEU A 356 -6.34 -5.69 -19.35
CA LEU A 356 -6.41 -4.50 -20.19
C LEU A 356 -7.85 -4.25 -20.62
N ARG A 357 -8.42 -3.11 -20.21
CA ARG A 357 -9.80 -2.73 -20.53
C ARG A 357 -9.98 -1.21 -20.62
N PRO A 358 -11.03 -0.72 -21.30
CA PRO A 358 -11.42 0.69 -21.22
C PRO A 358 -11.68 1.12 -19.77
N ARG A 359 -11.44 2.41 -19.46
CA ARG A 359 -11.77 3.03 -18.15
C ARG A 359 -13.26 3.01 -17.82
N ASP A 360 -14.07 2.91 -18.86
CA ASP A 360 -15.52 2.75 -18.78
C ASP A 360 -15.87 1.39 -18.16
N VAL A 361 -16.32 1.41 -16.90
CA VAL A 361 -16.55 0.22 -16.10
C VAL A 361 -17.81 -0.56 -16.50
N GLU A 362 -18.73 0.07 -17.22
CA GLU A 362 -19.97 -0.52 -17.73
C GLU A 362 -19.68 -1.50 -18.87
N LYS A 363 -18.63 -1.25 -19.65
CA LYS A 363 -18.24 -2.15 -20.74
C LYS A 363 -17.67 -3.47 -20.20
N PRO A 364 -18.19 -4.62 -20.65
CA PRO A 364 -17.70 -5.92 -20.21
C PRO A 364 -16.23 -6.08 -20.56
N TYR A 365 -15.48 -6.72 -19.68
CA TYR A 365 -14.11 -7.12 -19.98
C TYR A 365 -14.09 -8.05 -21.18
N GLN A 366 -13.25 -7.72 -22.16
CA GLN A 366 -12.89 -8.57 -23.28
C GLN A 366 -11.38 -8.73 -23.27
N ALA A 367 -10.90 -9.97 -23.41
CA ALA A 367 -9.47 -10.26 -23.40
C ALA A 367 -8.79 -9.60 -24.61
N GLY A 368 -8.23 -8.41 -24.39
CA GLY A 368 -7.51 -7.64 -25.39
C GLY A 368 -6.02 -7.94 -25.39
N ASP A 369 -5.40 -7.86 -26.57
CA ASP A 369 -3.95 -7.80 -26.73
C ASP A 369 -3.49 -6.33 -26.76
N VAL A 370 -2.36 -6.03 -26.12
CA VAL A 370 -1.73 -4.70 -26.12
C VAL A 370 -1.49 -4.21 -27.55
N ARG A 371 -1.26 -5.12 -28.50
CA ARG A 371 -1.10 -4.81 -29.93
C ARG A 371 -2.32 -4.12 -30.55
N HIS A 372 -3.52 -4.32 -30.00
CA HIS A 372 -4.74 -3.62 -30.46
C HIS A 372 -4.79 -2.16 -30.01
N LEU A 373 -3.95 -1.75 -29.05
CA LEU A 373 -3.84 -0.36 -28.62
C LEU A 373 -2.95 0.48 -29.54
N SER A 374 -2.12 -0.15 -30.37
CA SER A 374 -1.18 0.53 -31.27
C SER A 374 -1.81 1.07 -32.56
N GLY A 375 -3.14 0.94 -32.73
CA GLY A 375 -3.90 1.48 -33.88
C GLY A 375 -4.30 2.95 -33.71
N GLU A 376 -4.73 3.59 -34.82
CA GLU A 376 -4.86 5.05 -35.03
C GLU A 376 -5.74 5.84 -34.03
N ASN A 377 -6.41 5.21 -33.06
CA ASN A 377 -7.25 5.88 -32.04
C ASN A 377 -7.00 5.41 -30.58
N GLY A 378 -5.97 4.59 -30.32
CA GLY A 378 -5.74 3.96 -29.02
C GLY A 378 -4.83 4.76 -28.08
N SER A 379 -5.33 5.81 -27.43
CA SER A 379 -4.58 6.41 -26.32
C SER A 379 -4.68 5.51 -25.08
N LEU A 380 -3.53 5.08 -24.54
CA LEU A 380 -3.42 4.38 -23.24
C LEU A 380 -4.13 5.13 -22.09
N ILE A 381 -4.32 6.45 -22.27
CA ILE A 381 -5.06 7.30 -21.32
C ILE A 381 -6.50 6.83 -21.11
N ASN A 382 -7.12 6.19 -22.10
CA ASN A 382 -8.51 5.72 -22.02
C ASN A 382 -8.65 4.29 -21.47
N TYR A 383 -7.52 3.65 -21.14
CA TYR A 383 -7.49 2.28 -20.66
C TYR A 383 -7.03 2.20 -19.20
N THR A 384 -7.33 1.06 -18.59
CA THR A 384 -6.80 0.59 -17.32
C THR A 384 -6.25 -0.81 -17.51
N PHE A 385 -5.21 -1.14 -16.74
CA PHE A 385 -4.54 -2.42 -16.74
C PHE A 385 -3.84 -2.59 -15.39
N ASN A 386 -3.45 -3.81 -15.07
CA ASN A 386 -2.64 -4.11 -13.91
C ASN A 386 -1.19 -3.65 -14.17
N ALA A 387 -0.75 -2.57 -13.50
CA ALA A 387 0.55 -1.98 -13.78
C ALA A 387 1.70 -2.90 -13.34
N HIS A 388 1.50 -3.66 -12.26
CA HIS A 388 2.47 -4.66 -11.80
C HIS A 388 2.76 -5.72 -12.86
N VAL A 389 1.74 -6.18 -13.60
CA VAL A 389 1.96 -7.11 -14.73
C VAL A 389 2.79 -6.45 -15.84
N MET A 390 2.51 -5.18 -16.16
CA MET A 390 3.24 -4.43 -17.18
C MET A 390 4.69 -4.11 -16.79
N GLU A 391 4.99 -3.93 -15.50
CA GLU A 391 6.36 -3.71 -15.04
C GLU A 391 7.24 -4.97 -15.16
N VAL A 392 6.62 -6.16 -15.14
CA VAL A 392 7.32 -7.45 -15.23
C VAL A 392 7.43 -7.94 -16.69
N CYS A 393 6.52 -7.53 -17.58
CA CYS A 393 6.57 -7.77 -19.03
C CYS A 393 7.60 -6.89 -19.71
#